data_AF-A0A7X4YTP0-F1
#
_entry.id   AF-A0A7X4YTP0-F1
#
_cell.length_a   1.000
_cell.length_b   1.000
_cell.length_c   1.000
_cell.angle_alpha   90.00
_cell.angle_beta   90.00
_cell.angle_gamma   90.00
#
_symmetry.space_group_name_H-M   'P 1'
#
loop_
_entity.id
_entity.type
_entity.pdbx_description
1 polymer ?
#
loop_
_entity_poly.entity_id
_entity_poly.type
_entity_poly.pdbx_seq_one_letter_code
_entity_poly.pdbx_strand_id
1 'polypeptide(L)'
;MNKALVMKRTGLRSARLAIAVLFRPSESFEELQRTKNLMAAFVLIVLTLCVRIATIYMTSFHITSLQPENADLNLEVIRFVVPLVSGVIACYLITAIMDGEAYFSQILTAMSYALIPYIVFAIPLAAVSRIMSRGELGLYNSINLIVWVWVALLIFIQLKVLNDYTFSKSVGVMLLSIFAFLIFWGTVGLVFALTNHVLQFVREVIVEARYLMEK
;
A
#
# COMPACT_ATOMS: atom_id res chain seq x y z
N MET A 1 -29.22 7.23 -23.35
CA MET A 1 -28.92 6.47 -22.11
C MET A 1 -28.09 7.37 -21.18
N ASN A 2 -28.64 7.73 -20.02
CA ASN A 2 -28.15 8.85 -19.20
C ASN A 2 -26.83 8.49 -18.46
N LYS A 3 -25.74 9.24 -18.71
CA LYS A 3 -24.38 8.95 -18.13
C LYS A 3 -24.39 8.85 -16.60
N ALA A 4 -25.27 9.61 -15.93
CA ALA A 4 -25.43 9.57 -14.48
C ALA A 4 -25.93 8.21 -13.95
N LEU A 5 -26.83 7.53 -14.70
CA LEU A 5 -27.34 6.21 -14.31
C LEU A 5 -26.28 5.12 -14.50
N VAL A 6 -25.45 5.25 -15.53
CA VAL A 6 -24.32 4.33 -15.75
C VAL A 6 -23.29 4.48 -14.63
N MET A 7 -22.92 5.71 -14.28
CA MET A 7 -21.96 5.98 -13.19
C MET A 7 -22.47 5.46 -11.84
N LYS A 8 -23.74 5.71 -11.49
CA LYS A 8 -24.34 5.22 -10.24
C LYS A 8 -24.38 3.69 -10.17
N ARG A 9 -24.72 3.02 -11.28
CA ARG A 9 -24.79 1.55 -11.36
C ARG A 9 -23.40 0.92 -11.29
N THR A 10 -22.38 1.55 -11.87
CA THR A 10 -20.98 1.11 -11.80
C THR A 10 -20.41 1.28 -10.39
N GLY A 11 -20.66 2.41 -9.72
CA GLY A 11 -20.21 2.65 -8.35
C GLY A 11 -20.81 1.66 -7.35
N LEU A 12 -22.11 1.36 -7.47
CA LEU A 12 -22.78 0.39 -6.60
C LEU A 12 -22.22 -1.03 -6.78
N ARG A 13 -21.84 -1.40 -8.01
CA ARG A 13 -21.15 -2.67 -8.29
C ARG A 13 -19.78 -2.72 -7.63
N SER A 14 -18.99 -1.66 -7.74
CA SER A 14 -17.66 -1.58 -7.12
C SER A 14 -17.72 -1.67 -5.60
N ALA A 15 -18.68 -1.01 -4.94
CA ALA A 15 -18.87 -1.12 -3.50
C ALA A 15 -19.32 -2.53 -3.07
N ARG A 16 -20.20 -3.18 -3.85
CA ARG A 16 -20.60 -4.56 -3.60
C ARG A 16 -19.44 -5.52 -3.75
N LEU A 17 -18.63 -5.35 -4.80
CA LEU A 17 -17.40 -6.13 -5.02
C LEU A 17 -16.42 -5.92 -3.87
N ALA A 18 -16.33 -4.71 -3.34
CA ALA A 18 -15.45 -4.42 -2.22
C ALA A 18 -15.80 -5.26 -0.98
N ILE A 19 -17.09 -5.36 -0.65
CA ILE A 19 -17.56 -6.21 0.45
C ILE A 19 -17.40 -7.69 0.09
N ALA A 20 -17.67 -8.07 -1.16
CA ALA A 20 -17.55 -9.46 -1.62
C ALA A 20 -16.11 -9.98 -1.51
N VAL A 21 -15.10 -9.15 -1.75
CA VAL A 21 -13.67 -9.51 -1.61
C VAL A 21 -13.34 -10.01 -0.20
N LEU A 22 -14.02 -9.51 0.84
CA LEU A 22 -13.79 -9.95 2.22
C LEU A 22 -14.24 -11.39 2.48
N PHE A 23 -15.31 -11.83 1.83
CA PHE A 23 -15.93 -13.13 2.12
C PHE A 23 -15.67 -14.17 1.02
N ARG A 24 -15.55 -13.73 -0.23
CA ARG A 24 -15.35 -14.56 -1.43
C ARG A 24 -14.28 -13.92 -2.34
N PRO A 25 -13.02 -13.93 -1.92
CA PRO A 25 -11.95 -13.22 -2.62
C PRO A 25 -11.72 -13.77 -4.04
N SER A 26 -11.70 -15.08 -4.24
CA SER A 26 -11.44 -15.69 -5.56
C SER A 26 -12.47 -15.27 -6.61
N GLU A 27 -13.76 -15.47 -6.32
CA GLU A 27 -14.87 -15.08 -7.20
C GLU A 27 -14.84 -13.58 -7.51
N SER A 28 -14.54 -12.76 -6.50
CA SER A 28 -14.50 -11.30 -6.64
C SER A 28 -13.34 -10.85 -7.53
N PHE A 29 -12.16 -11.48 -7.42
CA PHE A 29 -11.00 -11.16 -8.27
C PHE A 29 -11.19 -11.65 -9.71
N GLU A 30 -11.88 -12.77 -9.94
CA GLU A 30 -12.27 -13.21 -11.30
C GLU A 30 -13.24 -12.21 -11.95
N GLU A 31 -14.24 -11.72 -11.20
CA GLU A 31 -15.15 -10.69 -11.71
C GLU A 31 -14.38 -9.39 -12.02
N LEU A 32 -13.43 -9.03 -11.16
CA LEU A 32 -12.58 -7.85 -11.32
C LEU A 32 -11.67 -7.93 -12.55
N GLN A 33 -11.11 -9.11 -12.84
CA GLN A 33 -10.29 -9.35 -14.03
C GLN A 33 -11.09 -9.06 -15.32
N ARG A 34 -12.39 -9.38 -15.33
CA ARG A 34 -13.29 -9.11 -16.47
C ARG A 34 -13.69 -7.64 -16.57
N THR A 35 -13.77 -6.91 -15.46
CA THR A 35 -14.12 -5.49 -15.44
C THR A 35 -12.90 -4.58 -15.36
N LYS A 36 -12.53 -3.95 -16.49
CA LYS A 36 -11.45 -2.94 -16.56
C LYS A 36 -11.90 -1.58 -16.01
N ASN A 37 -12.11 -1.47 -14.69
CA ASN A 37 -12.58 -0.22 -14.08
C ASN A 37 -11.51 0.47 -13.23
N LEU A 38 -10.58 1.15 -13.90
CA LEU A 38 -9.49 1.92 -13.28
C LEU A 38 -9.99 3.03 -12.34
N MET A 39 -11.17 3.58 -12.62
CA MET A 39 -11.77 4.62 -11.78
C MET A 39 -12.08 4.09 -10.38
N ALA A 40 -12.49 2.82 -10.26
CA ALA A 40 -12.74 2.19 -8.97
C ALA A 40 -11.43 1.97 -8.19
N ALA A 41 -10.33 1.60 -8.87
CA ALA A 41 -9.01 1.48 -8.24
C ALA A 41 -8.56 2.81 -7.62
N PHE A 42 -8.64 3.89 -8.39
CA PHE A 42 -8.25 5.21 -7.93
C PHE A 42 -9.07 5.68 -6.73
N VAL A 43 -10.40 5.48 -6.78
CA VAL A 43 -11.29 5.81 -5.66
C VAL A 43 -10.94 5.02 -4.40
N LEU A 44 -10.62 3.74 -4.51
CA LEU A 44 -10.22 2.91 -3.36
C LEU A 44 -8.85 3.31 -2.79
N ILE A 45 -7.89 3.68 -3.63
CA ILE A 45 -6.58 4.20 -3.17
C ILE A 45 -6.79 5.50 -2.40
N VAL A 46 -7.56 6.44 -2.95
CA VAL A 46 -7.89 7.71 -2.27
C VAL A 46 -8.63 7.45 -0.97
N LEU A 47 -9.61 6.53 -0.96
CA LEU A 47 -10.32 6.15 0.26
C LEU A 47 -9.37 5.56 1.31
N THR A 48 -8.43 4.70 0.89
CA THR A 48 -7.43 4.14 1.79
C THR A 48 -6.54 5.23 2.38
N LEU A 49 -6.13 6.22 1.58
CA LEU A 49 -5.39 7.38 2.07
C LEU A 49 -6.20 8.21 3.07
N CYS A 50 -7.47 8.49 2.78
CA CYS A 50 -8.35 9.19 3.71
C CYS A 50 -8.49 8.44 5.04
N VAL A 51 -8.67 7.12 5.00
CA VAL A 51 -8.74 6.26 6.20
C VAL A 51 -7.43 6.26 6.96
N ARG A 52 -6.29 6.21 6.25
CA ARG A 52 -4.96 6.27 6.85
C ARG A 52 -4.75 7.58 7.60
N ILE A 53 -5.04 8.71 6.95
CA ILE A 53 -4.96 10.04 7.54
C ILE A 53 -5.90 10.16 8.74
N ALA A 54 -7.16 9.75 8.59
CA ALA A 54 -8.13 9.74 9.69
C ALA A 54 -7.64 8.88 10.87
N THR A 55 -7.07 7.71 10.59
CA THR A 55 -6.49 6.82 11.63
C THR A 55 -5.35 7.52 12.37
N ILE A 56 -4.45 8.22 11.67
CA ILE A 56 -3.35 8.96 12.32
C ILE A 56 -3.87 10.02 13.29
N TYR A 57 -4.90 10.78 12.91
CA TYR A 57 -5.52 11.77 13.81
C TYR A 57 -6.43 11.15 14.89
N MET A 58 -6.97 9.95 14.63
CA MET A 58 -7.85 9.25 15.57
C MET A 58 -7.08 8.43 16.60
N THR A 59 -5.94 7.85 16.26
CA THR A 59 -5.14 7.02 17.16
C THR A 59 -4.56 7.87 18.29
N SER A 60 -4.70 7.38 19.52
CA SER A 60 -4.25 8.07 20.73
C SER A 60 -2.75 8.41 20.69
N PHE A 61 -2.42 9.63 21.13
CA PHE A 61 -1.06 10.13 21.33
C PHE A 61 -0.17 9.20 22.19
N HIS A 62 -0.79 8.38 23.05
CA HIS A 62 -0.08 7.46 23.94
C HIS A 62 0.39 6.16 23.27
N ILE A 63 -0.12 5.81 22.09
CA ILE A 63 0.15 4.54 21.38
C ILE A 63 0.96 4.76 20.10
N THR A 64 0.93 5.97 19.53
CA THR A 64 1.58 6.28 18.26
C THR A 64 2.95 6.94 18.48
N SER A 65 3.97 6.46 17.77
CA SER A 65 5.33 7.05 17.76
C SER A 65 5.48 8.23 16.80
N LEU A 66 4.42 8.56 16.04
CA LEU A 66 4.33 9.71 15.14
C LEU A 66 3.55 10.84 15.82
N GLN A 67 4.25 11.84 16.33
CA GLN A 67 3.60 13.05 16.85
C GLN A 67 2.79 13.74 15.72
N PRO A 68 1.50 14.06 15.94
CA PRO A 68 0.69 14.79 14.96
C PRO A 68 1.29 16.14 14.53
N GLU A 69 2.13 16.75 15.38
CA GLU A 69 2.83 18.01 15.12
C GLU A 69 3.92 17.92 14.03
N ASN A 70 4.41 16.72 13.71
CA ASN A 70 5.43 16.49 12.67
C ASN A 70 4.87 15.76 11.44
N ALA A 71 3.55 15.57 11.37
CA ALA A 71 2.90 14.82 10.30
C ALA A 71 2.70 15.73 9.08
N ASP A 72 3.73 15.87 8.25
CA ASP A 72 3.57 16.41 6.90
C ASP A 72 2.64 15.49 6.11
N LEU A 73 1.40 15.95 5.88
CA LEU A 73 0.39 15.24 5.11
C LEU A 73 0.92 14.78 3.74
N ASN A 74 1.76 15.62 3.12
CA ASN A 74 2.41 15.29 1.84
C ASN A 74 3.38 14.10 1.98
N LEU A 75 4.18 14.07 3.04
CA LEU A 75 5.12 12.95 3.28
C LEU A 75 4.36 11.65 3.59
N GLU A 76 3.25 11.71 4.31
CA GLU A 76 2.42 10.53 4.60
C GLU A 76 1.77 9.96 3.33
N VAL A 77 1.29 10.82 2.42
CA VAL A 77 0.78 10.38 1.11
C VAL A 77 1.88 9.71 0.30
N ILE A 78 3.07 10.32 0.22
CA ILE A 78 4.21 9.74 -0.50
C ILE A 78 4.61 8.39 0.10
N ARG A 79 4.70 8.33 1.43
CA ARG A 79 5.08 7.13 2.19
C ARG A 79 4.10 5.97 2.02
N PHE A 80 2.85 6.23 1.69
CA PHE A 80 1.87 5.18 1.39
C PHE A 80 1.81 4.84 -0.11
N VAL A 81 1.68 5.84 -0.97
CA VAL A 81 1.46 5.65 -2.42
C VAL A 81 2.71 5.09 -3.10
N VAL A 82 3.91 5.56 -2.75
CA VAL A 82 5.14 5.13 -3.43
C VAL A 82 5.43 3.64 -3.19
N PRO A 83 5.37 3.10 -1.95
CA PRO A 83 5.48 1.66 -1.73
C PRO A 83 4.38 0.84 -2.41
N LEU A 84 3.13 1.34 -2.43
CA LEU A 84 2.03 0.66 -3.10
C LEU A 84 2.30 0.52 -4.61
N VAL A 85 2.61 1.63 -5.27
CA VAL A 85 2.85 1.66 -6.72
C VAL A 85 4.10 0.87 -7.08
N SER A 86 5.19 1.01 -6.31
CA SER A 86 6.40 0.19 -6.53
C SER A 86 6.13 -1.30 -6.32
N GLY A 87 5.27 -1.68 -5.37
CA GLY A 87 4.82 -3.06 -5.18
C GLY A 87 4.02 -3.60 -6.37
N VAL A 88 3.11 -2.79 -6.92
CA VAL A 88 2.36 -3.15 -8.14
C VAL A 88 3.31 -3.31 -9.33
N ILE A 89 4.28 -2.41 -9.50
CA ILE A 89 5.29 -2.50 -10.56
C ILE A 89 6.13 -3.76 -10.40
N ALA A 90 6.67 -4.02 -9.21
CA ALA A 90 7.48 -5.21 -8.93
C ALA A 90 6.69 -6.49 -9.22
N CYS A 91 5.44 -6.55 -8.76
CA CYS A 91 4.55 -7.68 -9.03
C CYS A 91 4.31 -7.85 -10.53
N TYR A 92 3.98 -6.78 -11.25
CA TYR A 92 3.75 -6.81 -12.70
C TYR A 92 4.99 -7.28 -13.48
N LEU A 93 6.17 -6.76 -13.15
CA LEU A 93 7.41 -7.14 -13.81
C LEU A 93 7.76 -8.61 -13.60
N ILE A 94 7.62 -9.11 -12.36
CA ILE A 94 7.87 -10.53 -12.08
C ILE A 94 6.81 -11.42 -12.73
N THR A 95 5.53 -11.03 -12.74
CA THR A 95 4.51 -11.79 -13.47
C THR A 95 4.78 -11.80 -14.96
N ALA A 96 5.25 -10.70 -15.55
CA ALA A 96 5.60 -10.64 -16.97
C ALA A 96 6.77 -11.57 -17.33
N ILE A 97 7.75 -11.75 -16.42
CA ILE A 97 8.85 -12.71 -16.59
C ILE A 97 8.36 -14.16 -16.44
N MET A 98 7.38 -14.39 -15.57
CA MET A 98 6.86 -15.72 -15.22
C MET A 98 5.66 -16.16 -16.06
N ASP A 99 5.53 -15.60 -17.27
CA ASP A 99 4.43 -15.83 -18.21
C ASP A 99 3.04 -15.63 -17.58
N GLY A 100 2.86 -14.49 -16.91
CA GLY A 100 1.60 -14.06 -16.32
C GLY A 100 0.66 -13.43 -17.32
N GLU A 101 -0.64 -13.67 -17.15
CA GLU A 101 -1.70 -13.15 -18.02
C GLU A 101 -2.21 -11.76 -17.58
N ALA A 102 -1.87 -11.34 -16.37
CA ALA A 102 -2.43 -10.14 -15.77
C ALA A 102 -1.83 -8.86 -16.36
N TYR A 103 -2.70 -7.92 -16.75
CA TYR A 103 -2.28 -6.59 -17.16
C TYR A 103 -2.00 -5.70 -15.94
N PHE A 104 -1.07 -4.75 -16.06
CA PHE A 104 -0.74 -3.79 -15.00
C PHE A 104 -1.99 -3.11 -14.40
N SER A 105 -2.95 -2.71 -15.24
CA SER A 105 -4.22 -2.10 -14.79
C SER A 105 -5.08 -3.02 -13.92
N GLN A 106 -5.06 -4.33 -14.19
CA GLN A 106 -5.82 -5.32 -13.40
C GLN A 106 -5.13 -5.56 -12.07
N ILE A 107 -3.80 -5.69 -12.05
CA ILE A 107 -3.01 -5.86 -10.81
C ILE A 107 -3.19 -4.63 -9.92
N LEU A 108 -3.11 -3.41 -10.47
CA LEU A 108 -3.32 -2.18 -9.70
C LEU A 108 -4.72 -2.14 -9.07
N THR A 109 -5.75 -2.51 -9.84
CA THR A 109 -7.12 -2.55 -9.36
C THR A 109 -7.26 -3.60 -8.26
N ALA A 110 -6.77 -4.82 -8.48
CA ALA A 110 -6.87 -5.90 -7.52
C ALA A 110 -6.09 -5.62 -6.21
N MET A 111 -4.91 -5.00 -6.29
CA MET A 111 -4.16 -4.51 -5.12
C MET A 111 -4.96 -3.47 -4.32
N SER A 112 -5.68 -2.58 -5.01
CA SER A 112 -6.54 -1.58 -4.36
C SER A 112 -7.71 -2.23 -3.61
N TYR A 113 -8.28 -3.30 -4.16
CA TYR A 113 -9.32 -4.09 -3.48
C TYR A 113 -8.75 -4.97 -2.36
N ALA A 114 -7.50 -5.44 -2.47
CA ALA A 114 -6.84 -6.20 -1.40
C ALA A 114 -6.64 -5.37 -0.11
N LEU A 115 -6.66 -4.04 -0.19
CA LEU A 115 -6.58 -3.12 0.95
C LEU A 115 -7.90 -2.94 1.72
N ILE A 116 -9.00 -3.51 1.25
CA ILE A 116 -10.32 -3.31 1.87
C ILE A 116 -10.39 -3.75 3.35
N PRO A 117 -9.78 -4.88 3.80
CA PRO A 117 -9.75 -5.20 5.22
C PRO A 117 -9.17 -4.05 6.05
N TYR A 118 -8.10 -3.41 5.57
CA TYR A 118 -7.53 -2.25 6.23
C TYR A 118 -8.50 -1.07 6.28
N ILE A 119 -9.16 -0.73 5.17
CA ILE A 119 -10.17 0.35 5.10
C ILE A 119 -11.27 0.14 6.15
N VAL A 120 -11.79 -1.09 6.26
CA VAL A 120 -12.93 -1.43 7.11
C VAL A 120 -12.54 -1.50 8.58
N PHE A 121 -11.41 -2.11 8.92
CA PHE A 121 -11.02 -2.36 10.30
C PHE A 121 -10.14 -1.27 10.92
N ALA A 122 -9.48 -0.42 10.13
CA ALA A 122 -8.62 0.64 10.67
C ALA A 122 -9.42 1.69 11.46
N ILE A 123 -10.60 2.12 10.98
CA ILE A 123 -11.41 3.13 11.69
C ILE A 123 -11.92 2.62 13.05
N PRO A 124 -12.57 1.44 13.15
CA PRO A 124 -12.96 0.89 14.45
C PRO A 124 -11.78 0.70 15.39
N LEU A 125 -10.65 0.19 14.88
CA LEU A 125 -9.45 -0.03 15.68
C LEU A 125 -8.87 1.29 16.21
N ALA A 126 -8.87 2.34 15.40
CA ALA A 126 -8.46 3.68 15.80
C ALA A 126 -9.37 4.26 16.88
N ALA A 127 -10.69 4.06 16.77
CA ALA A 127 -11.65 4.50 17.78
C ALA A 127 -11.45 3.77 19.11
N VAL A 128 -11.26 2.44 19.08
CA VAL A 128 -10.98 1.64 20.29
C VAL A 128 -9.67 2.08 20.95
N SER A 129 -8.66 2.45 20.17
CA SER A 129 -7.36 2.93 20.69
C SER A 129 -7.47 4.18 21.60
N ARG A 130 -8.57 4.95 21.52
CA ARG A 130 -8.85 6.09 22.41
C ARG A 130 -9.26 5.70 23.82
N ILE A 131 -9.81 4.51 23.98
CA ILE A 131 -10.29 3.98 25.25
C ILE A 131 -9.19 3.10 25.88
N MET A 132 -8.28 2.56 25.07
CA MET A 132 -7.21 1.67 25.51
C MET A 132 -6.12 2.40 26.30
N SER A 133 -5.64 1.74 27.34
CA SER A 133 -4.48 2.19 28.13
C SER A 133 -3.16 1.74 27.49
N ARG A 134 -2.02 2.32 27.90
CA ARG A 134 -0.69 1.90 27.40
C ARG A 134 -0.40 0.41 27.64
N GLY A 135 -1.00 -0.20 28.66
CA GLY A 135 -0.83 -1.63 28.97
C GLY A 135 -1.43 -2.56 27.91
N GLU A 136 -2.34 -2.07 27.07
CA GLU A 136 -3.07 -2.87 26.08
C GLU A 136 -2.49 -2.70 24.65
N LEU A 137 -1.34 -2.05 24.52
CA LEU A 137 -0.66 -1.82 23.24
C LEU A 137 -0.36 -3.15 22.50
N GLY A 138 -0.08 -4.22 23.24
CA GLY A 138 0.11 -5.56 22.67
C GLY A 138 -1.16 -6.11 22.00
N LEU A 139 -2.34 -5.85 22.56
CA LEU A 139 -3.62 -6.26 21.97
C LEU A 139 -3.91 -5.46 20.69
N TYR A 140 -3.70 -4.14 20.73
CA TYR A 140 -3.84 -3.27 19.56
C TYR A 140 -2.95 -3.74 18.40
N ASN A 141 -1.67 -4.01 18.67
CA ASN A 141 -0.73 -4.47 17.65
C ASN A 141 -1.11 -5.85 17.10
N SER A 142 -1.58 -6.76 17.96
CA SER A 142 -2.05 -8.09 17.52
C SER A 142 -3.24 -8.00 16.56
N ILE A 143 -4.23 -7.15 16.85
CA ILE A 143 -5.38 -6.95 15.96
C ILE A 143 -4.94 -6.32 14.64
N ASN A 144 -4.05 -5.32 14.70
CA ASN A 144 -3.50 -4.68 13.51
C ASN A 144 -2.73 -5.69 12.64
N LEU A 145 -1.94 -6.56 13.26
CA LEU A 145 -1.22 -7.64 12.57
C LEU A 145 -2.19 -8.58 11.84
N ILE A 146 -3.29 -8.98 12.46
CA ILE A 146 -4.33 -9.82 11.82
C ILE A 146 -4.88 -9.14 10.57
N VAL A 147 -5.17 -7.83 10.63
CA VAL A 147 -5.64 -7.07 9.47
C VAL A 147 -4.61 -7.07 8.34
N TRP A 148 -3.33 -6.86 8.64
CA TRP A 148 -2.26 -6.90 7.63
C TRP A 148 -2.02 -8.29 7.04
N VAL A 149 -2.10 -9.34 7.86
CA VAL A 149 -2.05 -10.73 7.39
C VAL A 149 -3.21 -11.00 6.42
N TRP A 150 -4.40 -10.49 6.71
CA TRP A 150 -5.55 -10.60 5.81
C TRP A 150 -5.30 -9.88 4.47
N VAL A 151 -4.78 -8.65 4.50
CA VAL A 151 -4.37 -7.92 3.28
C VAL A 151 -3.35 -8.73 2.48
N ALA A 152 -2.31 -9.27 3.13
CA ALA A 152 -1.29 -10.09 2.48
C ALA A 152 -1.88 -11.36 1.83
N LEU A 153 -2.84 -11.99 2.50
CA LEU A 153 -3.56 -13.14 1.96
C LEU A 153 -4.39 -12.77 0.72
N LEU A 154 -5.07 -11.62 0.73
CA LEU A 154 -5.79 -11.13 -0.45
C LEU A 154 -4.85 -10.81 -1.62
N ILE A 155 -3.67 -10.26 -1.35
CA ILE A 155 -2.62 -10.03 -2.34
C ILE A 155 -2.15 -11.34 -2.97
N PHE A 156 -2.01 -12.40 -2.16
CA PHE A 156 -1.65 -13.71 -2.68
C PHE A 156 -2.77 -14.31 -3.55
N ILE A 157 -4.03 -14.22 -3.10
CA ILE A 157 -5.18 -14.75 -3.86
C ILE A 157 -5.33 -14.01 -5.20
N GLN A 158 -5.24 -12.68 -5.21
CA GLN A 158 -5.34 -11.94 -6.48
C GLN A 158 -4.20 -12.26 -7.44
N LEU A 159 -2.97 -12.46 -6.93
CA LEU A 159 -1.83 -12.85 -7.77
C LEU A 159 -2.11 -14.18 -8.48
N LYS A 160 -2.60 -15.17 -7.72
CA LYS A 160 -2.98 -16.49 -8.23
C LYS A 160 -4.09 -16.38 -9.29
N VAL A 161 -5.19 -15.70 -8.94
CA VAL A 161 -6.41 -15.65 -9.77
C VAL A 161 -6.18 -14.86 -11.06
N LEU A 162 -5.52 -13.71 -10.99
CA LEU A 162 -5.35 -12.85 -12.18
C LEU A 162 -4.38 -13.44 -13.22
N ASN A 163 -3.47 -14.33 -12.80
CA ASN A 163 -2.48 -14.95 -13.68
C ASN A 163 -2.74 -16.44 -13.94
N ASP A 164 -3.88 -16.96 -13.49
CA ASP A 164 -4.25 -18.38 -13.54
C ASP A 164 -3.11 -19.33 -13.09
N TYR A 165 -2.45 -18.97 -12.00
CA TYR A 165 -1.33 -19.76 -11.50
C TYR A 165 -1.79 -20.90 -10.60
N THR A 166 -1.07 -22.03 -10.68
CA THR A 166 -1.16 -23.07 -9.65
C THR A 166 -0.68 -22.52 -8.31
N PHE A 167 -1.09 -23.15 -7.20
CA PHE A 167 -0.71 -22.70 -5.86
C PHE A 167 0.83 -22.65 -5.68
N SER A 168 1.54 -23.69 -6.12
CA SER A 168 3.01 -23.76 -6.03
C SER A 168 3.70 -22.65 -6.85
N LYS A 169 3.25 -22.42 -8.10
CA LYS A 169 3.78 -21.33 -8.94
C LYS A 169 3.52 -19.97 -8.29
N SER A 170 2.32 -19.77 -7.74
CA SER A 170 1.94 -18.50 -7.08
C SER A 170 2.83 -18.18 -5.89
N VAL A 171 3.19 -19.17 -5.07
CA VAL A 171 4.12 -18.96 -3.94
C VAL A 171 5.49 -18.54 -4.44
N GLY A 172 6.04 -19.22 -5.46
CA GLY A 172 7.33 -18.85 -6.06
C GLY A 172 7.33 -17.42 -6.63
N VAL A 173 6.29 -17.06 -7.37
CA VAL A 173 6.14 -15.72 -7.95
C VAL A 173 5.97 -14.65 -6.87
N MET A 174 5.22 -14.93 -5.80
CA MET A 174 5.05 -14.01 -4.67
C MET A 174 6.40 -13.75 -3.98
N LEU A 175 7.18 -14.80 -3.72
CA LEU A 175 8.51 -14.68 -3.11
C LEU A 175 9.47 -13.88 -4.01
N LEU A 176 9.48 -14.15 -5.32
CA LEU A 176 10.27 -13.38 -6.29
C LEU A 176 9.85 -11.91 -6.34
N SER A 177 8.53 -11.64 -6.27
CA SER A 177 7.99 -10.27 -6.24
C SER A 177 8.44 -9.51 -5.00
N ILE A 178 8.39 -10.16 -3.82
CA ILE A 178 8.90 -9.58 -2.57
C ILE A 178 10.40 -9.34 -2.68
N PHE A 179 11.16 -10.29 -3.21
CA PHE A 179 12.61 -10.17 -3.38
C PHE A 179 12.98 -9.00 -4.31
N ALA A 180 12.29 -8.88 -5.45
CA ALA A 180 12.45 -7.76 -6.37
C ALA A 180 12.12 -6.41 -5.72
N PHE A 181 11.05 -6.36 -4.93
CA PHE A 181 10.67 -5.17 -4.18
C PHE A 181 11.74 -4.77 -3.14
N LEU A 182 12.30 -5.73 -2.41
CA LEU A 182 13.36 -5.49 -1.43
C LEU A 182 14.65 -5.00 -2.10
N ILE A 183 15.05 -5.60 -3.23
CA ILE A 183 16.21 -5.13 -4.00
C ILE A 183 15.97 -3.70 -4.48
N PHE A 184 14.81 -3.42 -5.08
CA PHE A 184 14.47 -2.08 -5.57
C PHE A 184 14.61 -1.02 -4.48
N TRP A 185 13.98 -1.23 -3.32
CA TRP A 185 14.08 -0.29 -2.20
C TRP A 185 15.46 -0.24 -1.56
N GLY A 186 16.18 -1.36 -1.51
CA GLY A 186 17.58 -1.41 -1.08
C GLY A 186 18.48 -0.56 -1.98
N THR A 187 18.31 -0.64 -3.30
CA THR A 187 19.04 0.18 -4.27
C THR A 187 18.69 1.65 -4.12
N VAL A 188 17.41 2.01 -4.00
CA VAL A 188 16.98 3.41 -3.77
C VAL A 188 17.59 3.95 -2.49
N GLY A 189 17.57 3.18 -1.40
CA GLY A 189 18.18 3.55 -0.12
C GLY A 189 19.69 3.75 -0.23
N LEU A 190 20.39 2.89 -0.97
CA LEU A 190 21.84 2.97 -1.17
C LEU A 190 22.22 4.20 -2.01
N VAL A 191 21.51 4.47 -3.10
CA VAL A 191 21.73 5.68 -3.92
C VAL A 191 21.48 6.94 -3.10
N PHE A 192 20.43 6.97 -2.29
CA PHE A 192 20.14 8.08 -1.39
C PHE A 192 21.24 8.29 -0.35
N ALA A 193 21.72 7.22 0.30
CA ALA A 193 22.80 7.29 1.28
C ALA A 193 24.10 7.85 0.65
N LEU A 194 24.52 7.31 -0.49
CA LEU A 194 25.71 7.76 -1.21
C LEU A 194 25.61 9.23 -1.65
N THR A 195 24.43 9.63 -2.15
CA THR A 195 24.19 11.02 -2.55
C THR A 195 24.34 11.97 -1.36
N ASN A 196 23.79 11.61 -0.20
CA ASN A 196 23.94 12.41 1.02
C ASN A 196 25.40 12.49 1.49
N HIS A 197 26.15 11.39 1.42
CA HIS A 197 27.58 11.40 1.75
C HIS A 197 28.37 12.35 0.85
N VAL A 198 28.12 12.34 -0.46
CA VAL A 198 28.78 13.25 -1.40
C VAL A 198 28.40 14.70 -1.12
N LEU A 199 27.12 15.00 -0.91
CA LEU A 199 26.66 16.36 -0.60
C LEU A 199 27.25 16.87 0.73
N GLN A 200 27.35 16.01 1.74
CA GLN A 200 27.96 16.35 3.01
C GLN A 200 29.45 16.66 2.85
N PHE A 201 30.19 15.82 2.13
CA PHE A 201 31.60 16.06 1.82
C PHE A 201 31.80 17.40 1.10
N VAL A 202 30.98 17.69 0.06
CA VAL A 202 31.05 18.98 -0.65
C VAL A 202 30.76 20.16 0.29
N ARG A 203 29.77 20.05 1.18
CA ARG A 203 29.48 21.09 2.17
C ARG A 203 30.64 21.32 3.12
N GLU A 204 31.25 20.25 3.64
CA GLU A 204 32.40 20.31 4.54
C GLU A 204 33.59 20.98 3.86
N VAL A 205 33.89 20.62 2.60
CA VAL A 205 34.95 21.26 1.80
C VAL A 205 34.69 22.75 1.59
N ILE A 206 33.46 23.15 1.24
CA ILE A 206 33.09 24.56 1.05
C ILE A 206 33.25 25.35 2.35
N VAL A 207 32.84 24.77 3.47
CA VAL A 207 32.95 25.41 4.79
C VAL A 207 34.42 25.61 5.17
N GLU A 208 35.26 24.59 4.99
CA GLU A 208 36.70 24.68 5.27
C GLU A 208 37.39 25.72 4.36
N ALA A 209 37.08 25.73 3.07
CA ALA A 209 37.62 26.71 2.13
C ALA A 209 37.25 28.15 2.52
N ARG A 210 36.02 28.38 3.00
CA ARG A 210 35.59 29.70 3.48
C ARG A 210 36.35 30.12 4.74
N TYR A 211 36.54 29.22 5.70
CA TYR A 211 37.33 29.52 6.90
C TYR A 211 38.78 29.89 6.58
N LEU A 212 39.37 29.28 5.54
CA LEU A 212 40.72 29.61 5.09
C LEU A 212 40.80 30.98 4.41
N MET A 213 39.75 31.42 3.72
CA MET A 213 39.71 32.75 3.07
C MET A 213 39.43 33.91 4.03
N GLU A 214 38.83 33.65 5.20
CA GLU A 214 38.56 34.65 6.24
C GLU A 214 39.75 34.84 7.21
N LYS A 215 40.86 34.10 7.03
CA LYS A 215 42.14 34.27 7.74
C LYS A 215 43.13 35.10 6.94
#